data_AF-A0A7W9KQT9-F1
#
_entry.id   AF-A0A7W9KQT9-F1
#
_cell.length_a   1.000
_cell.length_b   1.000
_cell.length_c   1.000
_cell.angle_alpha   90.00
_cell.angle_beta   90.00
_cell.angle_gamma   90.00
#
_symmetry.space_group_name_H-M   'P 1'
#
loop_
_entity.id
_entity.type
_entity.pdbx_description
1 polymer ?
#
loop_
_entity_poly.entity_id
_entity_poly.type
_entity_poly.pdbx_seq_one_letter_code
_entity_poly.pdbx_strand_id
1 'polypeptide(L)'
;MADLLTELCAVDDDPEWWNHAVIGRPDAKDGVEFIVAPVSGYIALSWTGTAERSLNPHPFADAPLLPDSGDDDPLIYWPRSAYLHPDDAKKALAEHIVTGAQPTNVQWQPWGWEVRELPGWLTPDMPEYPAFHLISD
;
A
#
# COMPACT_ATOMS: atom_id res chain seq x y z
N MET A 1 -6.86 -19.42 10.31
CA MET A 1 -6.11 -18.55 9.37
C MET A 1 -7.07 -17.83 8.42
N ALA A 2 -8.01 -18.54 7.77
CA ALA A 2 -9.05 -17.90 6.95
C ALA A 2 -9.87 -16.86 7.74
N ASP A 3 -10.25 -17.17 8.99
CA ASP A 3 -11.04 -16.24 9.83
C ASP A 3 -10.24 -14.97 10.20
N LEU A 4 -8.96 -15.12 10.54
CA LEU A 4 -8.08 -13.99 10.92
C LEU A 4 -7.83 -13.03 9.75
N LEU A 5 -7.51 -13.55 8.56
CA LEU A 5 -7.29 -12.69 7.38
C LEU A 5 -8.58 -12.08 6.84
N THR A 6 -9.73 -12.69 7.14
CA THR A 6 -11.03 -12.10 6.81
C THR A 6 -11.32 -10.90 7.70
N GLU A 7 -11.00 -10.99 8.99
CA GLU A 7 -11.15 -9.89 9.95
C GLU A 7 -10.13 -8.77 9.72
N LEU A 8 -8.85 -9.11 9.58
CA LEU A 8 -7.76 -8.14 9.36
C LEU A 8 -7.90 -7.38 8.04
N CYS A 9 -8.46 -8.03 7.02
CA CYS A 9 -8.68 -7.41 5.71
C CYS A 9 -10.15 -7.09 5.46
N ALA A 10 -10.93 -6.86 6.51
CA ALA A 10 -12.28 -6.34 6.37
C ALA A 10 -12.23 -4.94 5.75
N VAL A 11 -13.26 -4.59 5.00
CA VAL A 11 -13.47 -3.21 4.55
C VAL A 11 -14.08 -2.40 5.67
N ASP A 12 -13.79 -1.10 5.70
CA ASP A 12 -14.58 -0.15 6.48
C ASP A 12 -15.76 0.34 5.62
N ASP A 13 -16.89 0.57 6.28
CA ASP A 13 -18.09 1.14 5.67
C ASP A 13 -17.96 2.67 5.51
N ASP A 14 -17.05 3.30 6.26
CA ASP A 14 -16.68 4.70 6.14
C ASP A 14 -15.54 4.90 5.13
N PRO A 15 -15.75 5.62 4.01
CA PRO A 15 -14.73 5.83 3.00
C PRO A 15 -13.54 6.68 3.47
N GLU A 16 -13.64 7.35 4.63
CA GLU A 16 -12.54 8.12 5.22
C GLU A 16 -11.59 7.26 6.05
N TRP A 17 -11.99 6.02 6.40
CA TRP A 17 -11.19 5.10 7.20
C TRP A 17 -10.71 3.92 6.35
N TRP A 18 -9.43 3.59 6.48
CA TRP A 18 -8.86 2.41 5.83
C TRP A 18 -8.09 1.57 6.85
N ASN A 19 -8.09 0.26 6.66
CA ASN A 19 -7.31 -0.63 7.51
C ASN A 19 -5.85 -0.60 7.05
N HIS A 20 -4.95 -0.34 8.00
CA HIS A 20 -3.50 -0.32 7.80
C HIS A 20 -2.85 -1.07 8.96
N ALA A 21 -2.09 -2.12 8.64
CA ALA A 21 -1.43 -2.93 9.65
C ALA A 21 -0.19 -3.64 9.10
N VAL A 22 0.61 -4.19 10.01
CA VAL A 22 1.78 -5.00 9.68
C VAL A 22 1.62 -6.40 10.28
N ILE A 23 1.76 -7.42 9.44
CA ILE A 23 1.91 -8.81 9.87
C ILE A 23 3.40 -9.13 9.87
N GLY A 24 3.95 -9.38 11.06
CA GLY A 24 5.34 -9.77 11.24
C GLY A 24 5.54 -10.54 12.53
N ARG A 25 6.71 -11.16 12.70
CA ARG A 25 7.07 -11.79 13.97
C ARG A 25 7.69 -10.74 14.91
N PRO A 26 7.42 -10.77 16.23
CA PRO A 26 7.97 -9.78 17.16
C PRO A 26 9.50 -9.71 17.20
N ASP A 27 10.18 -10.80 16.82
CA ASP A 27 11.64 -10.93 16.76
C ASP A 27 12.22 -10.72 15.35
N ALA A 28 11.38 -10.53 14.33
CA ALA A 28 11.79 -10.27 12.97
C ALA A 28 11.83 -8.76 12.69
N LYS A 29 12.84 -8.33 11.94
CA LYS A 29 12.90 -6.96 11.41
C LYS A 29 11.97 -6.74 10.23
N ASP A 30 11.58 -7.84 9.58
CA ASP A 30 10.83 -7.82 8.34
C ASP A 30 9.42 -8.38 8.56
N GLY A 31 8.46 -7.85 7.81
CA GLY A 31 7.07 -8.25 7.80
C GLY A 31 6.37 -7.74 6.54
N VAL A 32 5.08 -8.05 6.43
CA VAL A 32 4.22 -7.53 5.38
C VAL A 32 3.30 -6.47 5.98
N GLU A 33 3.56 -5.23 5.65
CA GLU A 33 2.63 -4.12 5.78
C GLU A 33 1.53 -4.24 4.71
N PHE A 34 0.31 -3.88 5.07
CA PHE A 34 -0.79 -3.87 4.13
C PHE A 34 -1.77 -2.74 4.42
N ILE A 35 -2.38 -2.26 3.35
CA ILE A 35 -3.46 -1.28 3.38
C ILE A 35 -4.67 -1.82 2.62
N VAL A 36 -5.87 -1.65 3.19
CA VAL A 36 -7.13 -2.11 2.60
C VAL A 36 -7.95 -0.90 2.16
N ALA A 37 -8.19 -0.80 0.86
CA ALA A 37 -9.07 0.20 0.28
C ALA A 37 -10.48 0.10 0.87
N PRO A 38 -11.05 1.21 1.40
CA PRO A 38 -12.42 1.20 1.86
C PRO A 38 -13.37 0.96 0.68
N VAL A 39 -14.52 0.37 0.96
CA VAL A 39 -15.57 0.02 -0.03
C VAL A 39 -15.15 -1.05 -1.06
N SER A 40 -14.06 -0.86 -1.80
CA SER A 40 -13.60 -1.80 -2.85
C SER A 40 -12.88 -3.02 -2.30
N GLY A 41 -12.23 -2.90 -1.14
CA GLY A 41 -11.48 -3.98 -0.50
C GLY A 41 -10.22 -4.41 -1.23
N TYR A 42 -9.75 -3.63 -2.22
CA TYR A 42 -8.43 -3.84 -2.81
C TYR A 42 -7.34 -3.70 -1.75
N ILE A 43 -6.29 -4.49 -1.87
CA ILE A 43 -5.24 -4.54 -0.85
C ILE A 43 -3.91 -4.28 -1.49
N ALA A 44 -3.16 -3.29 -1.00
CA ALA A 44 -1.77 -3.12 -1.36
C ALA A 44 -0.87 -3.63 -0.22
N LEU A 45 0.27 -4.23 -0.59
CA LEU A 45 1.21 -4.86 0.32
C LEU A 45 2.57 -4.15 0.22
N SER A 46 3.29 -4.03 1.33
CA SER A 46 4.69 -3.57 1.41
C SER A 46 5.51 -4.56 2.24
N TRP A 47 6.66 -4.97 1.72
CA TRP A 47 7.65 -5.74 2.44
C TRP A 47 8.55 -4.79 3.20
N THR A 48 8.48 -4.80 4.53
CA THR A 48 9.16 -3.81 5.37
C THR A 48 10.69 -3.95 5.32
N GLY A 49 11.22 -5.11 4.93
CA GLY A 49 12.66 -5.37 4.87
C GLY A 49 13.39 -4.67 3.71
N THR A 50 12.72 -4.52 2.56
CA THR A 50 13.29 -3.87 1.36
C THR A 50 12.54 -2.62 0.93
N ALA A 51 11.40 -2.32 1.58
CA ALA A 51 10.45 -1.32 1.12
C ALA A 51 10.07 -1.59 -0.36
N GLU A 52 9.72 -2.84 -0.67
CA GLU A 52 9.09 -3.16 -1.95
C GLU A 52 7.59 -3.28 -1.74
N ARG A 53 6.80 -2.88 -2.71
CA ARG A 53 5.34 -3.01 -2.69
C ARG A 53 4.86 -4.01 -3.71
N SER A 54 3.66 -4.54 -3.52
CA SER A 54 3.02 -5.37 -4.53
C SER A 54 2.95 -4.64 -5.88
N LEU A 55 2.98 -5.41 -6.96
CA LEU A 55 2.80 -4.94 -8.32
C LEU A 55 1.61 -5.66 -8.95
N ASN A 56 0.62 -4.88 -9.32
CA ASN A 56 -0.45 -5.23 -10.23
C ASN A 56 -0.10 -4.68 -11.63
N PRO A 57 0.24 -5.54 -12.61
CA PRO A 57 0.57 -5.10 -13.96
C PRO A 57 -0.64 -4.53 -14.72
N HIS A 58 -1.85 -4.71 -14.19
CA HIS A 58 -3.10 -4.18 -14.74
C HIS A 58 -3.86 -3.44 -13.61
N PRO A 59 -3.42 -2.24 -13.23
CA PRO A 59 -4.00 -1.49 -12.12
C PRO A 59 -5.51 -1.29 -12.28
N PHE A 60 -6.24 -1.36 -11.16
CA PHE A 60 -7.67 -1.07 -11.17
C PHE A 60 -7.90 0.43 -11.37
N ALA A 61 -8.74 0.80 -12.34
CA ALA A 61 -9.03 2.20 -12.65
C ALA A 61 -9.70 2.94 -11.47
N ASP A 62 -10.43 2.20 -10.65
CA ASP A 62 -11.16 2.64 -9.46
C ASP A 62 -10.38 2.42 -8.14
N ALA A 63 -9.11 1.99 -8.20
CA ALA A 63 -8.29 1.92 -6.99
C ALA A 63 -8.06 3.33 -6.40
N PRO A 64 -8.28 3.51 -5.08
CA PRO A 64 -8.07 4.81 -4.43
C PRO A 64 -6.58 5.15 -4.32
N LEU A 65 -6.29 6.45 -4.22
CA LEU A 65 -4.99 6.94 -3.75
C LEU A 65 -5.11 7.13 -2.24
N LEU A 66 -4.72 6.12 -1.47
CA LEU A 66 -4.68 6.21 -0.02
C LEU A 66 -3.30 6.67 0.44
N PRO A 67 -3.24 7.61 1.41
CA PRO A 67 -1.97 8.02 1.97
C PRO A 67 -1.37 6.88 2.80
N ASP A 68 -0.05 6.79 2.81
CA ASP A 68 0.71 5.84 3.62
C ASP A 68 0.54 6.14 5.11
N SER A 69 0.63 7.43 5.46
CA SER A 69 0.29 7.96 6.77
C SER A 69 -0.45 9.28 6.63
N GLY A 70 -1.45 9.50 7.49
CA GLY A 70 -2.16 10.78 7.59
C GLY A 70 -1.30 11.92 8.17
N ASP A 71 -0.14 11.60 8.75
CA ASP A 71 0.79 12.56 9.36
C ASP A 71 1.93 12.99 8.41
N ASP A 72 2.02 12.41 7.21
CA ASP A 72 3.08 12.75 6.25
C ASP A 72 2.90 14.16 5.65
N ASP A 73 3.97 14.96 5.60
CA ASP A 73 4.00 16.24 4.88
C ASP A 73 5.24 16.32 3.95
N PRO A 74 5.05 16.26 2.62
CA PRO A 74 3.77 16.01 1.94
C PRO A 74 3.31 14.56 2.10
N LEU A 75 2.00 14.35 1.96
CA LEU A 75 1.40 13.02 1.93
C LEU A 75 2.05 12.15 0.84
N ILE A 76 2.46 10.96 1.24
CA ILE A 76 2.93 9.90 0.35
C ILE A 76 1.75 8.98 0.12
N TYR A 77 1.43 8.64 -1.13
CA TYR A 77 0.31 7.75 -1.41
C TYR A 77 0.74 6.42 -2.02
N TRP A 78 -0.06 5.41 -1.75
CA TRP A 78 0.02 4.11 -2.42
C TRP A 78 -0.41 4.23 -3.87
N PRO A 79 0.42 3.85 -4.86
CA PRO A 79 0.04 3.95 -6.26
C PRO A 79 -1.02 2.90 -6.60
N ARG A 80 -1.86 3.18 -7.61
CA ARG A 80 -2.86 2.23 -8.11
C ARG A 80 -2.25 0.87 -8.51
N SER A 81 -1.02 0.89 -9.02
CA SER A 81 -0.27 -0.32 -9.38
C SER A 81 0.11 -1.19 -8.18
N ALA A 82 -0.03 -0.72 -6.94
CA ALA A 82 0.21 -1.55 -5.77
C ALA A 82 -1.00 -2.40 -5.36
N TYR A 83 -2.21 -2.02 -5.76
CA TYR A 83 -3.43 -2.68 -5.31
C TYR A 83 -3.67 -4.01 -6.03
N LEU A 84 -3.81 -5.06 -5.23
CA LEU A 84 -4.15 -6.42 -5.64
C LEU A 84 -5.62 -6.71 -5.35
N HIS A 85 -6.15 -7.73 -6.02
CA HIS A 85 -7.44 -8.30 -5.66
C HIS A 85 -7.37 -8.90 -4.23
N PRO A 86 -8.40 -8.75 -3.38
CA PRO A 86 -8.35 -9.20 -1.98
C PRO A 86 -7.94 -10.66 -1.83
N ASP A 87 -8.40 -11.54 -2.73
CA ASP A 87 -8.05 -12.96 -2.69
C ASP A 87 -6.56 -13.24 -2.89
N ASP A 88 -5.89 -12.48 -3.76
CA ASP A 88 -4.47 -12.70 -4.06
C ASP A 88 -3.58 -12.10 -2.97
N ALA A 89 -3.97 -10.94 -2.43
CA ALA A 89 -3.32 -10.38 -1.26
C ALA A 89 -3.47 -11.27 -0.03
N LYS A 90 -4.66 -11.83 0.24
CA LYS A 90 -4.88 -12.77 1.35
C LYS A 90 -4.05 -14.04 1.21
N LYS A 91 -3.87 -14.57 -0.01
CA LYS A 91 -2.95 -15.69 -0.26
C LYS A 91 -1.50 -15.32 0.08
N ALA A 92 -1.07 -14.10 -0.28
CA ALA A 92 0.28 -13.62 0.02
C ALA A 92 0.51 -13.45 1.53
N LEU A 93 -0.45 -12.85 2.24
CA LEU A 93 -0.41 -12.73 3.69
C LEU A 93 -0.40 -14.10 4.37
N ALA A 94 -1.20 -15.06 3.89
CA ALA A 94 -1.17 -16.43 4.37
C ALA A 94 0.19 -17.11 4.16
N GLU A 95 0.82 -16.92 2.99
CA GLU A 95 2.18 -17.41 2.71
C GLU A 95 3.18 -16.82 3.71
N HIS A 96 3.14 -15.50 3.96
CA HIS A 96 4.02 -14.87 4.94
C HIS A 96 3.80 -15.41 6.36
N ILE A 97 2.54 -15.58 6.79
CA ILE A 97 2.22 -16.13 8.13
C ILE A 97 2.84 -17.51 8.32
N VAL A 98 2.84 -18.34 7.28
CA VAL A 98 3.39 -19.70 7.34
C VAL A 98 4.91 -19.73 7.25
N THR A 99 5.50 -18.91 6.36
CA THR A 99 6.93 -18.99 6.01
C THR A 99 7.80 -18.02 6.79
N GLY A 100 7.22 -16.91 7.24
CA GLY A 100 7.93 -15.76 7.79
C GLY A 100 8.82 -15.04 6.76
N ALA A 101 8.67 -15.32 5.46
CA ALA A 101 9.46 -14.75 4.37
C ALA A 101 8.61 -13.81 3.50
N GLN A 102 9.27 -13.03 2.63
CA GLN A 102 8.58 -12.22 1.61
C GLN A 102 7.72 -13.15 0.71
N PRO A 103 6.41 -12.91 0.58
CA PRO A 103 5.54 -13.72 -0.26
C PRO A 103 6.02 -13.83 -1.70
N THR A 104 5.97 -15.03 -2.28
CA THR A 104 6.45 -15.30 -3.64
C THR A 104 5.32 -15.35 -4.67
N ASN A 105 4.08 -15.46 -4.20
CA ASN A 105 2.89 -15.53 -5.03
C ASN A 105 2.43 -14.18 -5.62
N VAL A 106 3.14 -13.09 -5.33
CA VAL A 106 2.88 -11.74 -5.86
C VAL A 106 4.16 -11.17 -6.47
N GLN A 107 4.00 -10.26 -7.43
CA GLN A 107 5.12 -9.50 -7.95
C GLN A 107 5.39 -8.31 -7.03
N TRP A 108 6.67 -7.96 -6.91
CA TRP A 108 7.13 -6.84 -6.11
C TRP A 108 7.75 -5.78 -7.02
N GLN A 109 7.56 -4.52 -6.65
CA GLN A 109 8.20 -3.38 -7.27
C GLN A 109 8.83 -2.50 -6.18
N PRO A 110 9.96 -1.83 -6.46
CA PRO A 110 10.47 -0.81 -5.55
C PRO A 110 9.43 0.28 -5.30
N TRP A 111 9.55 1.01 -4.19
CA TRP A 111 8.97 2.36 -4.13
C TRP A 111 9.50 3.17 -5.32
N GLY A 112 8.63 3.40 -6.31
CA GLY A 112 8.88 4.30 -7.42
C GLY A 112 8.82 5.76 -6.98
N TRP A 113 9.11 6.66 -7.92
CA TRP A 113 8.99 8.11 -7.73
C TRP A 113 7.54 8.61 -7.72
N GLU A 114 6.60 7.74 -8.06
CA GLU A 114 5.15 7.88 -7.91
C GLU A 114 4.83 7.48 -6.46
N VAL A 115 4.47 8.36 -5.52
CA VAL A 115 3.44 9.40 -5.59
C VAL A 115 3.78 10.50 -4.60
N ARG A 116 3.83 11.76 -5.05
CA ARG A 116 3.75 12.92 -4.16
C ARG A 116 2.65 13.82 -4.69
N GLU A 117 1.59 14.01 -3.93
CA GLU A 117 0.78 15.20 -4.15
C GLU A 117 1.69 16.39 -3.80
N LEU A 118 1.70 17.42 -4.65
CA LEU A 118 2.45 18.64 -4.33
C LEU A 118 1.92 19.15 -2.99
N PRO A 119 2.77 19.39 -1.98
CA PRO A 119 2.32 20.00 -0.74
C PRO A 119 1.49 21.25 -1.05
N GLY A 120 0.36 21.47 -0.38
CA GLY A 120 -0.53 22.60 -0.70
C GLY A 120 0.12 23.99 -0.53
N TRP A 121 1.27 24.06 0.14
CA TRP A 121 2.11 25.26 0.29
C TRP A 121 3.10 25.46 -0.85
N LEU A 122 3.33 24.44 -1.70
CA LEU A 122 4.31 24.45 -2.77
C LEU A 122 3.71 25.04 -4.04
N THR A 123 4.17 26.24 -4.43
CA THR A 123 3.71 26.94 -5.63
C THR A 123 4.70 26.83 -6.80
N PRO A 124 4.26 26.94 -8.07
CA PRO A 124 5.11 26.75 -9.27
C PRO A 124 6.35 27.65 -9.38
N ASP A 125 6.39 28.74 -8.62
CA ASP A 125 7.48 29.71 -8.57
C ASP A 125 8.56 29.36 -7.53
N MET A 126 8.33 28.36 -6.68
CA MET A 126 9.29 27.91 -5.67
C MET A 126 10.38 27.02 -6.27
N PRO A 127 11.67 27.18 -5.89
CA PRO A 127 12.78 26.41 -6.43
C PRO A 127 12.69 24.90 -6.13
N GLU A 128 11.92 24.51 -5.12
CA GLU A 128 11.66 23.13 -4.74
C GLU A 128 10.62 22.44 -5.65
N TYR A 129 9.82 23.20 -6.39
CA TYR A 129 8.71 22.69 -7.23
C TYR A 129 9.12 21.59 -8.23
N PRO A 130 10.27 21.68 -8.96
CA PRO A 130 10.67 20.65 -9.92
C PRO A 130 11.05 19.30 -9.29
N ALA A 131 11.29 19.25 -7.97
CA ALA A 131 11.65 18.03 -7.25
C ALA A 131 10.43 17.16 -6.90
N PHE A 132 9.21 17.65 -7.17
CA PHE A 132 7.97 16.95 -6.93
C PHE A 132 7.26 16.67 -8.26
N HIS A 133 6.96 15.40 -8.52
CA HIS A 133 6.27 14.98 -9.74
C HIS A 133 4.77 14.84 -9.45
N LEU A 134 3.96 15.67 -10.11
CA LEU A 134 2.51 15.51 -10.19
C LEU A 134 2.19 14.15 -10.82
N ILE A 135 1.32 13.37 -10.19
CA ILE A 135 0.66 12.27 -10.90
C ILE A 135 -0.23 12.90 -11.95
N SER A 136 0.16 12.82 -13.22
CA SER A 136 -0.81 12.85 -14.31
C SER A 136 -1.33 11.43 -14.51
N ASP A 137 -2.66 11.31 -14.62
CA ASP A 137 -3.44 10.07 -14.81
C ASP A 137 -2.82 9.03 -15.76
#